data_AF-A0A2S6I9J0-F1
#
_entry.id   AF-A0A2S6I9J0-F1
#
_cell.length_a   1.000
_cell.length_b   1.000
_cell.length_c   1.000
_cell.angle_alpha   90.00
_cell.angle_beta   90.00
_cell.angle_gamma   90.00
#
_symmetry.space_group_name_H-M   'P 1'
#
loop_
_entity.id
_entity.type
_entity.pdbx_description
1 polymer ?
#
loop_
_entity_poly.entity_id
_entity_poly.type
_entity_poly.pdbx_seq_one_letter_code
_entity_poly.pdbx_strand_id
1 'polypeptide(L)'
;MPTAFEDLSDQPLDDFEGLRPGQVHRLLHNFLDRGSIVRLSDADVPPPAAMPLVHFVRDLLDRLAERDIPLTKKGNLPAGLVKEWYATGLLPARDIDSGITKLSGEDDYLPAQVAKHLPLVMGWTKKRHNKLSLTAKGKKARALSEHAFFATLFRQHLKLFNLGWADGYPESSALQHVFGYLAYLLLLFGTEERPATFYGERLRRAFPLLERDFPGTQLTTALQLRLLEHYLAYYGLIGVKPNAGGPYHSPGVGTTIAFRKLFYLDRGAAPDPPTEEENYERQLRTALFDAEMGSQSYTSDELPLEMLEAFQEQVRQFEEQQAAQDTVTVRSLLGDMPILLPSDIPDNQIATREARRLTEALERVGILLVEDEAKELEPKDYYDYLHNLLLDFEIVPPPPGSRRALSFSEVVIASMDPIEALTEHFLLSLFRLDVPFPVDLLATEMRLANRLVPRQRGLDHLLNWRRQWREIVGLAFDVIDGPQVEPPTDRQAIQFYLVAYEVVNAASGEKEVFEGGGVMEFILEGEEWRVTGAQFPGFCL
;
A
#
# COMPACT_ATOMS: atom_id res chain seq x y z
N MET A 1 1.26 -24.58 10.09
CA MET A 1 2.67 -24.14 10.05
C MET A 1 2.64 -22.78 9.37
N PRO A 2 2.81 -21.68 10.11
CA PRO A 2 2.83 -20.37 9.49
C PRO A 2 4.06 -20.31 8.58
N THR A 3 3.85 -19.97 7.31
CA THR A 3 4.89 -19.82 6.30
C THR A 3 5.70 -18.56 6.58
N ALA A 4 7.02 -18.63 6.36
CA ALA A 4 8.05 -17.65 6.72
C ALA A 4 7.83 -16.19 6.23
N PHE A 5 6.75 -15.89 5.50
CA PHE A 5 6.37 -14.54 5.08
C PHE A 5 5.53 -13.77 6.11
N GLU A 6 4.83 -14.43 7.02
CA GLU A 6 4.06 -13.74 8.09
C GLU A 6 4.98 -13.10 9.16
N ASP A 7 6.20 -13.64 9.33
CA ASP A 7 7.13 -13.26 10.42
C ASP A 7 7.99 -12.02 10.13
N LEU A 8 7.95 -11.47 8.90
CA LEU A 8 8.77 -10.32 8.51
C LEU A 8 8.03 -8.97 8.60
N SER A 9 6.68 -8.94 8.54
CA SER A 9 5.91 -7.69 8.50
C SER A 9 5.48 -7.14 9.86
N ASP A 10 5.63 -7.90 10.95
CA ASP A 10 5.22 -7.48 12.31
C ASP A 10 6.38 -7.49 13.31
N GLN A 11 7.63 -7.34 12.85
CA GLN A 11 8.75 -7.17 13.77
C GLN A 11 8.82 -5.73 14.34
N PRO A 12 9.27 -5.55 15.59
CA PRO A 12 9.55 -4.24 16.14
C PRO A 12 10.54 -3.47 15.26
N LEU A 13 10.21 -2.23 14.90
CA LEU A 13 11.09 -1.36 14.12
C LEU A 13 11.74 -0.31 15.02
N ASP A 14 13.05 -0.11 14.84
CA ASP A 14 13.82 0.91 15.57
C ASP A 14 13.25 2.31 15.34
N ASP A 15 12.77 2.59 14.13
CA ASP A 15 12.16 3.87 13.78
C ASP A 15 10.89 4.15 14.60
N PHE A 16 10.20 3.09 15.02
CA PHE A 16 9.02 3.14 15.90
C PHE A 16 9.34 2.94 17.38
N GLU A 17 10.62 3.07 17.78
CA GLU A 17 11.08 2.90 19.18
C GLU A 17 10.71 1.50 19.74
N GLY A 18 10.78 0.47 18.89
CA GLY A 18 10.49 -0.90 19.27
C GLY A 18 9.00 -1.27 19.24
N LEU A 19 8.15 -0.47 18.60
CA LEU A 19 6.79 -0.87 18.25
C LEU A 19 6.77 -1.59 16.91
N ARG A 20 5.84 -2.54 16.82
CA ARG A 20 5.49 -3.21 15.57
C ARG A 20 4.55 -2.33 14.73
N PRO A 21 4.54 -2.44 13.39
CA PRO A 21 3.64 -1.69 12.52
C PRO A 21 2.16 -1.78 12.96
N GLY A 22 1.68 -2.96 13.34
CA GLY A 22 0.30 -3.13 13.82
C GLY A 22 -0.01 -2.37 15.12
N GLN A 23 0.98 -2.20 16.00
CA GLN A 23 0.83 -1.40 17.22
C GLN A 23 0.80 0.11 16.92
N VAL A 24 1.61 0.56 15.95
CA VAL A 24 1.58 1.95 15.49
C VAL A 24 0.24 2.26 14.83
N HIS A 25 -0.24 1.41 13.93
CA HIS A 25 -1.56 1.56 13.32
C HIS A 25 -2.66 1.75 14.39
N ARG A 26 -2.69 0.89 15.42
CA ARG A 26 -3.67 1.04 16.52
C ARG A 26 -3.51 2.34 17.32
N LEU A 27 -2.30 2.88 17.46
CA LEU A 27 -2.11 4.20 18.07
C LEU A 27 -2.65 5.34 17.23
N LEU A 28 -2.65 5.21 15.89
CA LEU A 28 -3.19 6.22 14.98
C LEU A 28 -4.73 6.16 14.89
N HIS A 29 -5.30 4.97 14.87
CA HIS A 29 -6.73 4.76 14.58
C HIS A 29 -7.58 4.44 15.81
N ASN A 30 -7.02 3.78 16.83
CA ASN A 30 -7.74 3.28 18.01
C ASN A 30 -7.11 3.75 19.32
N PHE A 31 -6.59 4.99 19.34
CA PHE A 31 -5.94 5.58 20.51
C PHE A 31 -6.82 5.52 21.77
N LEU A 32 -6.28 4.93 22.85
CA LEU A 32 -6.95 4.65 24.14
C LEU A 32 -8.03 3.56 24.14
N ASP A 33 -8.31 2.94 22.99
CA ASP A 33 -9.28 1.85 22.89
C ASP A 33 -8.61 0.50 23.18
N ARG A 34 -9.40 -0.57 23.20
CA ARG A 34 -8.90 -1.91 23.53
C ARG A 34 -7.95 -2.35 22.41
N GLY A 35 -6.85 -3.01 22.75
CA GLY A 35 -5.80 -3.39 21.79
C GLY A 35 -4.79 -2.29 21.45
N SER A 36 -5.02 -1.03 21.83
CA SER A 36 -3.98 0.02 21.79
C SER A 36 -3.00 -0.18 22.94
N ILE A 37 -1.70 -0.05 22.66
CA ILE A 37 -0.65 -0.15 23.67
C ILE A 37 -0.68 1.03 24.67
N VAL A 38 -1.20 2.19 24.26
CA VAL A 38 -1.45 3.31 25.18
C VAL A 38 -2.89 3.25 25.63
N ARG A 39 -3.08 3.19 26.95
CA ARG A 39 -4.38 3.02 27.60
C ARG A 39 -4.61 4.10 28.64
N LEU A 40 -5.89 4.41 28.86
CA LEU A 40 -6.32 5.25 29.97
C LEU A 40 -6.60 4.35 31.19
N SER A 41 -6.03 4.70 32.33
CA SER A 41 -6.27 4.04 33.62
C SER A 41 -7.68 4.33 34.11
N ASP A 42 -8.33 3.34 34.73
CA ASP A 42 -9.62 3.51 35.42
C ASP A 42 -9.46 4.10 36.84
N ALA A 43 -8.23 4.43 37.25
CA ALA A 43 -7.94 5.04 38.54
C ALA A 43 -8.55 6.45 38.69
N ASP A 44 -8.62 6.92 39.94
CA ASP A 44 -9.11 8.27 40.26
C ASP A 44 -8.35 9.34 39.47
N VAL A 45 -9.10 10.10 38.69
CA VAL A 45 -8.57 11.24 37.94
C VAL A 45 -8.13 12.31 38.93
N PRO A 46 -6.99 13.00 38.68
CA PRO A 46 -6.59 14.15 39.48
C PRO A 46 -7.74 15.16 39.63
N PRO A 47 -7.82 15.90 40.74
CA PRO A 47 -8.90 16.87 40.93
C PRO A 47 -8.89 17.91 39.80
N PRO A 48 -10.04 18.52 39.45
CA PRO A 48 -10.13 19.51 38.37
C PRO A 48 -9.13 20.66 38.45
N ALA A 49 -8.68 21.03 39.65
CA ALA A 49 -7.63 22.03 39.86
C ALA A 49 -6.27 21.66 39.23
N ALA A 50 -6.05 20.37 38.93
CA ALA A 50 -4.88 19.86 38.21
C ALA A 50 -5.13 19.69 36.70
N MET A 51 -6.35 20.01 36.21
CA MET A 51 -6.77 19.85 34.81
C MET A 51 -7.49 21.11 34.32
N PRO A 52 -6.75 22.13 33.88
CA PRO A 52 -7.29 23.47 33.68
C PRO A 52 -8.48 23.58 32.72
N LEU A 53 -8.41 22.94 31.55
CA LEU A 53 -9.50 22.97 30.58
C LEU A 53 -10.74 22.21 31.06
N VAL A 54 -10.56 21.12 31.82
CA VAL A 54 -11.68 20.41 32.46
C VAL A 54 -12.39 21.35 33.43
N HIS A 55 -11.63 22.10 34.23
CA HIS A 55 -12.19 23.09 35.15
C HIS A 55 -12.97 24.18 34.41
N PHE A 56 -12.42 24.80 33.36
CA PHE A 56 -13.12 25.85 32.61
C PHE A 56 -14.40 25.33 31.95
N VAL A 57 -14.38 24.13 31.37
CA VAL A 57 -15.58 23.55 30.75
C VAL A 57 -16.62 23.17 31.82
N ARG A 58 -16.22 22.62 32.96
CA ARG A 58 -17.13 22.34 34.09
C ARG A 58 -17.82 23.62 34.58
N ASP A 59 -17.04 24.65 34.87
CA ASP A 59 -17.55 25.96 35.32
C ASP A 59 -18.53 26.56 34.29
N LEU A 60 -18.20 26.49 32.99
CA LEU A 60 -19.10 26.95 31.93
C LEU A 60 -20.44 26.20 31.95
N LEU A 61 -20.41 24.87 32.04
CA LEU A 61 -21.62 24.05 32.05
C LEU A 61 -22.45 24.27 33.31
N ASP A 62 -21.82 24.49 34.46
CA ASP A 62 -22.49 24.76 35.73
C ASP A 62 -23.19 26.13 35.71
N ARG A 63 -22.52 27.18 35.22
CA ARG A 63 -23.14 28.50 35.03
C ARG A 63 -24.32 28.45 34.06
N LEU A 64 -24.19 27.69 32.97
CA LEU A 64 -25.26 27.48 31.99
C LEU A 64 -26.43 26.63 32.52
N ALA A 65 -26.22 25.87 33.59
CA ALA A 65 -27.30 25.15 34.26
C ALA A 65 -28.18 26.09 35.10
N GLU A 66 -27.61 27.17 35.63
CA GLU A 66 -28.34 28.21 36.36
C GLU A 66 -29.08 29.16 35.41
N ARG A 67 -28.39 29.64 34.37
CA ARG A 67 -28.95 30.59 33.38
C ARG A 67 -28.18 30.61 32.08
N ASP A 68 -28.87 30.97 31.01
CA ASP A 68 -28.23 31.27 29.72
C ASP A 68 -27.24 32.44 29.85
N ILE A 69 -26.08 32.32 29.21
CA ILE A 69 -25.05 33.36 29.20
C ILE A 69 -25.23 34.22 27.93
N PRO A 70 -25.43 35.55 28.05
CA PRO A 70 -25.49 36.42 26.89
C PRO A 70 -24.13 36.49 26.20
N LEU A 71 -24.12 36.33 24.89
CA LEU A 71 -22.92 36.50 24.08
C LEU A 71 -22.76 37.97 23.66
N THR A 72 -21.52 38.38 23.38
CA THR A 72 -21.28 39.69 22.76
C THR A 72 -21.89 39.76 21.35
N LYS A 73 -21.88 40.93 20.72
CA LYS A 73 -22.34 41.07 19.32
C LYS A 73 -21.56 40.18 18.34
N LYS A 74 -20.31 39.83 18.66
CA LYS A 74 -19.47 38.92 17.87
C LYS A 74 -19.73 37.44 18.18
N GLY A 75 -20.60 37.13 19.15
CA GLY A 75 -20.84 35.75 19.59
C GLY A 75 -19.79 35.22 20.58
N ASN A 76 -19.06 36.12 21.25
CA ASN A 76 -18.04 35.77 22.25
C ASN A 76 -18.63 35.69 23.66
N LEU A 77 -17.95 34.99 24.56
CA LEU A 77 -18.21 35.01 26.00
C LEU A 77 -18.07 36.44 26.55
N PRO A 78 -18.83 36.80 27.60
CA PRO A 78 -18.63 38.06 28.30
C PRO A 78 -17.19 38.21 28.79
N ALA A 79 -16.61 39.40 28.59
CA ALA A 79 -15.22 39.69 29.01
C ALA A 79 -14.99 39.48 30.52
N GLY A 80 -16.02 39.66 31.35
CA GLY A 80 -15.94 39.37 32.79
C GLY A 80 -15.61 37.91 33.06
N LEU A 81 -16.30 36.97 32.42
CA LEU A 81 -16.05 35.53 32.55
C LEU A 81 -14.66 35.15 32.06
N VAL A 82 -14.22 35.71 30.92
CA VAL A 82 -12.89 35.45 30.37
C VAL A 82 -11.79 35.92 31.33
N LYS A 83 -11.97 37.11 31.93
CA LYS A 83 -11.04 37.65 32.93
C LYS A 83 -11.06 36.86 34.23
N GLU A 84 -12.21 36.35 34.66
CA GLU A 84 -12.32 35.44 35.80
C GLU A 84 -11.50 34.17 35.57
N TRP A 85 -11.63 33.52 34.41
CA TRP A 85 -10.83 32.34 34.07
C TRP A 85 -9.34 32.62 33.98
N TYR A 86 -8.93 33.69 33.30
CA TYR A 86 -7.52 34.06 33.23
C TYR A 86 -6.92 34.36 34.61
N ALA A 87 -7.68 35.02 35.51
CA ALA A 87 -7.25 35.33 36.86
C ALA A 87 -7.03 34.09 37.75
N THR A 88 -7.52 32.90 37.37
CA THR A 88 -7.21 31.65 38.07
C THR A 88 -5.73 31.28 37.99
N GLY A 89 -5.01 31.77 36.97
CA GLY A 89 -3.62 31.40 36.69
C GLY A 89 -3.43 29.96 36.21
N LEU A 90 -4.50 29.21 35.96
CA LEU A 90 -4.42 27.79 35.57
C LEU A 90 -3.88 27.60 34.15
N LEU A 91 -4.22 28.51 33.23
CA LEU A 91 -3.68 28.54 31.86
C LEU A 91 -3.07 29.91 31.59
N PRO A 92 -1.76 30.08 31.83
CA PRO A 92 -1.06 31.30 31.46
C PRO A 92 -1.06 31.49 29.94
N ALA A 93 -0.94 32.74 29.51
CA ALA A 93 -0.90 33.10 28.10
C ALA A 93 0.23 34.09 27.91
N ARG A 94 1.34 33.61 27.34
CA ARG A 94 2.61 34.35 27.24
C ARG A 94 2.42 35.78 26.72
N ASP A 95 1.62 35.96 25.68
CA ASP A 95 1.46 37.27 25.04
C ASP A 95 0.67 38.24 25.94
N ILE A 96 -0.22 37.73 26.80
CA ILE A 96 -0.90 38.54 27.83
C ILE A 96 0.06 38.81 29.00
N ASP A 97 0.73 37.77 29.49
CA ASP A 97 1.62 37.83 30.66
C ASP A 97 2.82 38.77 30.42
N SER A 98 3.31 38.83 29.18
CA SER A 98 4.39 39.72 28.73
C SER A 98 3.93 41.13 28.34
N GLY A 99 2.62 41.38 28.33
CA GLY A 99 2.04 42.68 27.97
C GLY A 99 2.02 42.98 26.46
N ILE A 100 2.33 42.01 25.60
CA ILE A 100 2.21 42.13 24.14
C ILE A 100 0.74 42.34 23.74
N THR A 101 -0.16 41.60 24.39
CA THR A 101 -1.60 41.60 24.13
C THR A 101 -2.35 42.00 25.39
N LYS A 102 -3.28 42.95 25.27
CA LYS A 102 -4.15 43.32 26.38
C LYS A 102 -5.36 42.38 26.43
N LEU A 103 -5.62 41.76 27.57
CA LEU A 103 -6.83 40.95 27.77
C LEU A 103 -8.11 41.81 27.78
N SER A 104 -8.76 41.91 26.63
CA SER A 104 -10.01 42.66 26.43
C SER A 104 -11.24 41.75 26.38
N GLY A 105 -11.10 40.52 25.87
CA GLY A 105 -12.17 39.53 25.79
C GLY A 105 -11.69 38.18 25.27
N GLU A 106 -12.63 37.35 24.79
CA GLU A 106 -12.35 35.98 24.35
C GLU A 106 -11.37 35.90 23.16
N ASP A 107 -11.41 36.87 22.24
CA ASP A 107 -10.54 36.91 21.06
C ASP A 107 -9.04 36.93 21.45
N ASP A 108 -8.71 37.46 22.64
CA ASP A 108 -7.34 37.61 23.12
C ASP A 108 -6.84 36.38 23.91
N TYR A 109 -7.72 35.43 24.24
CA TYR A 109 -7.42 34.33 25.16
C TYR A 109 -7.90 32.98 24.61
N LEU A 110 -7.00 32.29 23.91
CA LEU A 110 -7.26 31.01 23.24
C LEU A 110 -7.88 29.93 24.16
N PRO A 111 -7.46 29.75 25.44
CA PRO A 111 -8.12 28.80 26.33
C PRO A 111 -9.63 29.03 26.49
N ALA A 112 -10.09 30.27 26.54
CA ALA A 112 -11.52 30.57 26.63
C ALA A 112 -12.26 30.24 25.32
N GLN A 113 -11.61 30.43 24.17
CA GLN A 113 -12.16 30.00 22.88
C GLN A 113 -12.34 28.49 22.86
N VAL A 114 -11.32 27.71 23.23
CA VAL A 114 -11.40 26.25 23.31
C VAL A 114 -12.50 25.82 24.28
N ALA A 115 -12.55 26.39 25.49
CA ALA A 115 -13.55 26.08 26.51
C ALA A 115 -14.99 26.38 26.08
N LYS A 116 -15.21 27.37 25.18
CA LYS A 116 -16.52 27.65 24.58
C LYS A 116 -16.84 26.72 23.41
N HIS A 117 -15.88 26.57 22.49
CA HIS A 117 -16.11 25.93 21.20
C HIS A 117 -16.17 24.40 21.29
N LEU A 118 -15.39 23.78 22.17
CA LEU A 118 -15.41 22.33 22.35
C LEU A 118 -16.79 21.81 22.83
N PRO A 119 -17.43 22.37 23.88
CA PRO A 119 -18.79 21.99 24.25
C PRO A 119 -19.84 22.28 23.17
N LEU A 120 -19.62 23.30 22.32
CA LEU A 120 -20.51 23.60 21.20
C LEU A 120 -20.45 22.50 20.14
N VAL A 121 -19.26 22.09 19.69
CA VAL A 121 -19.12 21.03 18.67
C VAL A 121 -19.56 19.67 19.20
N MET A 122 -19.39 19.42 20.50
CA MET A 122 -19.90 18.21 21.17
C MET A 122 -21.43 18.23 21.34
N GLY A 123 -22.10 19.36 21.08
CA GLY A 123 -23.54 19.55 21.27
C GLY A 123 -23.97 19.63 22.73
N TRP A 124 -23.04 19.88 23.65
CA TRP A 124 -23.33 20.08 25.08
C TRP A 124 -23.93 21.46 25.35
N THR A 125 -23.54 22.44 24.55
CA THR A 125 -24.10 23.79 24.54
C THR A 125 -24.65 24.12 23.16
N LYS A 126 -25.46 25.18 23.07
CA LYS A 126 -25.97 25.71 21.80
C LYS A 126 -26.07 27.22 21.84
N LYS A 127 -25.94 27.86 20.67
CA LYS A 127 -26.22 29.30 20.52
C LYS A 127 -27.69 29.49 20.17
N ARG A 128 -28.42 30.36 20.88
CA ARG A 128 -29.80 30.75 20.57
C ARG A 128 -30.06 32.19 21.01
N HIS A 129 -30.65 33.02 20.14
CA HIS A 129 -30.96 34.43 20.44
C HIS A 129 -29.77 35.21 21.03
N ASN A 130 -28.58 35.04 20.44
CA ASN A 130 -27.32 35.63 20.92
C ASN A 130 -26.98 35.29 22.40
N LYS A 131 -27.41 34.11 22.85
CA LYS A 131 -27.05 33.52 24.14
C LYS A 131 -26.47 32.14 23.94
N LEU A 132 -25.61 31.73 24.85
CA LEU A 132 -25.17 30.36 25.00
C LEU A 132 -26.10 29.67 26.02
N SER A 133 -26.56 28.48 25.69
CA SER A 133 -27.50 27.70 26.50
C SER A 133 -27.02 26.25 26.67
N LEU A 134 -27.37 25.64 27.80
CA LEU A 134 -27.13 24.21 28.05
C LEU A 134 -28.12 23.33 27.29
N THR A 135 -27.65 22.25 26.66
CA THR A 135 -28.53 21.26 26.00
C THR A 135 -28.87 20.10 26.95
N ALA A 136 -29.79 19.22 26.55
CA ALA A 136 -30.04 17.97 27.27
C ALA A 136 -28.79 17.08 27.32
N LYS A 137 -27.99 17.05 26.23
CA LYS A 137 -26.71 16.34 26.18
C LYS A 137 -25.71 16.96 27.16
N GLY A 138 -25.67 18.29 27.25
CA GLY A 138 -24.85 19.00 28.24
C GLY A 138 -25.25 18.69 29.68
N LYS A 139 -26.55 18.61 29.99
CA LYS A 139 -27.04 18.18 31.31
C LYS A 139 -26.57 16.76 31.66
N LYS A 140 -26.61 15.83 30.71
CA LYS A 140 -26.07 14.47 30.90
C LYS A 140 -24.56 14.48 31.09
N ALA A 141 -23.83 15.28 30.31
CA ALA A 141 -22.39 15.43 30.44
C ALA A 141 -21.99 15.91 31.85
N ARG A 142 -22.73 16.87 32.42
CA ARG A 142 -22.49 17.35 33.79
C ARG A 142 -22.64 16.25 34.85
N ALA A 143 -23.48 15.26 34.61
CA ALA A 143 -23.70 14.15 35.55
C ALA A 143 -22.64 13.03 35.43
N LEU A 144 -21.71 13.12 34.48
CA LEU A 144 -20.60 12.17 34.37
C LEU A 144 -19.69 12.26 35.58
N SER A 145 -19.11 11.11 35.96
CA SER A 145 -17.98 11.07 36.90
C SER A 145 -16.81 11.91 36.36
N GLU A 146 -15.93 12.36 37.25
CA GLU A 146 -14.74 13.14 36.85
C GLU A 146 -13.91 12.39 35.79
N HIS A 147 -13.76 11.07 35.96
CA HIS A 147 -13.09 10.22 34.99
C HIS A 147 -13.77 10.22 33.62
N ALA A 148 -15.05 9.88 33.58
CA ALA A 148 -15.79 9.81 32.31
C ALA A 148 -15.86 11.18 31.62
N PHE A 149 -15.95 12.27 32.39
CA PHE A 149 -15.94 13.62 31.86
C PHE A 149 -14.59 13.98 31.24
N PHE A 150 -13.49 13.75 31.96
CA PHE A 150 -12.13 13.97 31.43
C PHE A 150 -11.90 13.12 30.17
N ALA A 151 -12.14 11.81 30.24
CA ALA A 151 -11.91 10.89 29.13
C ALA A 151 -12.71 11.29 27.89
N THR A 152 -13.98 11.68 28.07
CA THR A 152 -14.82 12.17 26.98
C THR A 152 -14.30 13.48 26.42
N LEU A 153 -14.00 14.46 27.28
CA LEU A 153 -13.53 15.78 26.84
C LEU A 153 -12.18 15.69 26.12
N PHE A 154 -11.23 14.94 26.66
CA PHE A 154 -9.90 14.72 26.09
C PHE A 154 -9.98 14.09 24.70
N ARG A 155 -10.67 12.94 24.58
CA ARG A 155 -10.81 12.25 23.28
C ARG A 155 -11.53 13.12 22.23
N GLN A 156 -12.60 13.79 22.63
CA GLN A 156 -13.37 14.60 21.69
C GLN A 156 -12.66 15.92 21.32
N HIS A 157 -11.80 16.44 22.19
CA HIS A 157 -10.94 17.58 21.86
C HIS A 157 -9.96 17.19 20.75
N LEU A 158 -9.29 16.04 20.86
CA LEU A 158 -8.39 15.56 19.81
C LEU A 158 -9.13 15.27 18.48
N LYS A 159 -10.35 14.73 18.56
CA LYS A 159 -11.11 14.26 17.39
C LYS A 159 -11.90 15.36 16.67
N LEU A 160 -12.56 16.25 17.41
CA LEU A 160 -13.54 17.19 16.84
C LEU A 160 -13.01 18.62 16.70
N PHE A 161 -11.89 18.95 17.34
CA PHE A 161 -11.34 20.30 17.33
C PHE A 161 -10.15 20.39 16.38
N ASN A 162 -10.07 21.47 15.61
CA ASN A 162 -8.90 21.77 14.80
C ASN A 162 -7.82 22.40 15.71
N LEU A 163 -6.81 21.60 16.11
CA LEU A 163 -5.73 22.10 16.96
C LEU A 163 -4.80 23.10 16.23
N GLY A 164 -4.84 23.12 14.89
CA GLY A 164 -4.12 24.09 14.06
C GLY A 164 -4.82 25.44 13.89
N TRP A 165 -6.00 25.63 14.47
CA TRP A 165 -6.83 26.83 14.22
C TRP A 165 -6.13 28.16 14.51
N ALA A 166 -5.25 28.21 15.52
CA ALA A 166 -4.72 29.47 16.05
C ALA A 166 -3.18 29.56 16.03
N ASP A 167 -2.50 28.75 15.22
CA ASP A 167 -1.03 28.68 15.23
C ASP A 167 -0.33 29.22 13.98
N GLY A 168 -1.08 29.53 12.91
CA GLY A 168 -0.54 30.11 11.68
C GLY A 168 0.17 29.12 10.76
N TYR A 169 0.07 27.81 11.02
CA TYR A 169 0.58 26.74 10.16
C TYR A 169 -0.51 26.17 9.24
N PRO A 170 -0.17 25.36 8.21
CA PRO A 170 -1.16 24.75 7.33
C PRO A 170 -2.27 24.02 8.09
N GLU A 171 -3.49 24.08 7.55
CA GLU A 171 -4.65 23.32 8.05
C GLU A 171 -4.48 21.83 7.74
N SER A 172 -3.53 21.18 8.41
CA SER A 172 -3.26 19.73 8.33
C SER A 172 -3.62 19.03 9.63
N SER A 173 -4.39 17.94 9.53
CA SER A 173 -4.69 17.04 10.65
C SER A 173 -3.58 16.02 10.92
N ALA A 174 -2.50 16.00 10.13
CA ALA A 174 -1.48 14.95 10.19
C ALA A 174 -0.83 14.85 11.58
N LEU A 175 -0.52 16.00 12.22
CA LEU A 175 0.00 16.02 13.59
C LEU A 175 -1.02 15.48 14.61
N GLN A 176 -2.31 15.79 14.46
CA GLN A 176 -3.36 15.24 15.33
C GLN A 176 -3.48 13.73 15.19
N HIS A 177 -3.33 13.22 13.96
CA HIS A 177 -3.43 11.79 13.66
C HIS A 177 -2.31 10.98 14.34
N VAL A 178 -1.10 11.53 14.42
CA VAL A 178 0.05 10.87 15.07
C VAL A 178 0.11 11.05 16.60
N PHE A 179 -0.91 11.66 17.21
CA PHE A 179 -0.90 11.96 18.66
C PHE A 179 -0.74 10.70 19.52
N GLY A 180 -1.33 9.56 19.16
CA GLY A 180 -1.19 8.33 19.93
C GLY A 180 0.26 7.87 20.05
N TYR A 181 1.06 8.04 18.99
CA TYR A 181 2.49 7.77 19.02
C TYR A 181 3.26 8.78 19.88
N LEU A 182 2.89 10.07 19.85
CA LEU A 182 3.46 11.06 20.78
C LEU A 182 3.17 10.70 22.25
N ALA A 183 1.97 10.25 22.57
CA ALA A 183 1.62 9.80 23.92
C ALA A 183 2.46 8.60 24.35
N TYR A 184 2.74 7.66 23.44
CA TYR A 184 3.68 6.57 23.65
C TYR A 184 5.10 7.07 23.95
N LEU A 185 5.64 8.00 23.15
CA LEU A 185 6.96 8.61 23.39
C LEU A 185 7.03 9.33 24.75
N LEU A 186 5.96 10.02 25.15
CA LEU A 186 5.88 10.67 26.46
C LEU A 186 5.87 9.64 27.60
N LEU A 187 5.24 8.48 27.42
CA LEU A 187 5.30 7.38 28.38
C LEU A 187 6.69 6.76 28.47
N LEU A 188 7.45 6.69 27.38
CA LEU A 188 8.83 6.21 27.41
C LEU A 188 9.79 7.23 28.06
N PHE A 189 9.78 8.47 27.56
CA PHE A 189 10.86 9.42 27.80
C PHE A 189 10.47 10.60 28.68
N GLY A 190 9.17 10.88 28.84
CA GLY A 190 8.68 12.10 29.48
C GLY A 190 8.84 12.17 30.99
N THR A 191 9.48 11.19 31.65
CA THR A 191 9.86 11.34 33.07
C THR A 191 10.98 12.37 33.22
N GLU A 192 11.88 12.40 32.24
CA GLU A 192 12.92 13.40 32.15
C GLU A 192 12.45 14.55 31.28
N GLU A 193 12.84 15.78 31.64
CA GLU A 193 12.53 16.95 30.85
C GLU A 193 13.36 16.94 29.55
N ARG A 194 12.68 16.99 28.40
CA ARG A 194 13.31 16.93 27.06
C ARG A 194 12.79 18.07 26.18
N PRO A 195 13.59 18.65 25.28
CA PRO A 195 13.11 19.70 24.38
C PRO A 195 12.08 19.15 23.39
N ALA A 196 11.17 20.01 22.89
CA ALA A 196 10.20 19.60 21.86
C ALA A 196 10.86 18.98 20.62
N THR A 197 12.07 19.43 20.26
CA THR A 197 12.89 18.84 19.17
C THR A 197 13.13 17.35 19.37
N PHE A 198 13.32 16.86 20.60
CA PHE A 198 13.55 15.45 20.89
C PHE A 198 12.38 14.56 20.44
N TYR A 199 11.14 15.06 20.63
CA TYR A 199 9.93 14.38 20.19
C TYR A 199 9.65 14.61 18.71
N GLY A 200 9.93 15.82 18.20
CA GLY A 200 9.79 16.19 16.79
C GLY A 200 10.64 15.32 15.87
N GLU A 201 11.92 15.09 16.21
CA GLU A 201 12.81 14.24 15.41
C GLU A 201 12.33 12.78 15.36
N ARG A 202 11.77 12.26 16.47
CA ARG A 202 11.20 10.91 16.51
C ARG A 202 9.92 10.79 15.70
N LEU A 203 9.06 11.79 15.75
CA LEU A 203 7.87 11.84 14.89
C LEU A 203 8.26 11.93 13.41
N ARG A 204 9.28 12.72 13.07
CA ARG A 204 9.79 12.80 11.69
C ARG A 204 10.31 11.45 11.21
N ARG A 205 11.10 10.76 12.04
CA ARG A 205 11.65 9.44 11.71
C ARG A 205 10.54 8.40 11.54
N ALA A 206 9.56 8.36 12.44
CA ALA A 206 8.44 7.42 12.37
C ALA A 206 7.46 7.74 11.23
N PHE A 207 7.24 9.02 10.92
CA PHE A 207 6.25 9.47 9.93
C PHE A 207 6.86 10.51 8.97
N PRO A 208 7.71 10.10 8.00
CA PRO A 208 8.36 11.02 7.08
C PRO A 208 7.40 11.90 6.28
N LEU A 209 6.16 11.43 6.06
CA LEU A 209 5.10 12.18 5.38
C LEU A 209 4.73 13.51 6.07
N LEU A 210 5.02 13.66 7.37
CA LEU A 210 4.81 14.92 8.08
C LEU A 210 5.63 16.08 7.49
N GLU A 211 6.75 15.77 6.83
CA GLU A 211 7.64 16.76 6.21
C GLU A 211 6.96 17.49 5.04
N ARG A 212 5.97 16.86 4.39
CA ARG A 212 5.17 17.48 3.32
C ARG A 212 4.37 18.67 3.85
N ASP A 213 3.76 18.50 5.02
CA ASP A 213 2.86 19.49 5.61
C ASP A 213 3.61 20.46 6.53
N PHE A 214 4.73 20.02 7.12
CA PHE A 214 5.52 20.78 8.10
C PHE A 214 7.03 20.68 7.81
N PRO A 215 7.53 21.33 6.75
CA PRO A 215 8.93 21.21 6.34
C PRO A 215 9.91 21.84 7.34
N GLY A 216 11.06 21.19 7.52
CA GLY A 216 12.16 21.65 8.35
C GLY A 216 11.76 21.85 9.81
N THR A 217 12.08 23.01 10.37
CA THR A 217 11.80 23.32 11.78
C THR A 217 10.31 23.51 12.09
N GLN A 218 9.45 23.63 11.06
CA GLN A 218 8.02 23.84 11.26
C GLN A 218 7.36 22.69 12.00
N LEU A 219 7.79 21.44 11.77
CA LEU A 219 7.25 20.28 12.48
C LEU A 219 7.38 20.43 13.99
N THR A 220 8.57 20.79 14.46
CA THR A 220 8.84 20.95 15.89
C THR A 220 8.01 22.09 16.49
N THR A 221 7.90 23.23 15.80
CA THR A 221 7.15 24.37 16.32
C THR A 221 5.65 24.11 16.31
N ALA A 222 5.11 23.48 15.24
CA ALA A 222 3.72 23.07 15.18
C ALA A 222 3.38 21.99 16.21
N LEU A 223 4.26 21.00 16.43
CA LEU A 223 4.15 20.02 17.51
C LEU A 223 4.06 20.71 18.88
N GLN A 224 4.97 21.64 19.14
CA GLN A 224 5.05 22.37 20.39
C GLN A 224 3.76 23.16 20.66
N LEU A 225 3.26 23.90 19.66
CA LEU A 225 2.02 24.67 19.82
C LEU A 225 0.79 23.77 19.90
N ARG A 226 0.55 22.90 18.90
CA ARG A 226 -0.70 22.13 18.77
C ARG A 226 -0.89 21.10 19.87
N LEU A 227 0.10 20.22 20.04
CA LEU A 227 -0.08 19.01 20.88
C LEU A 227 0.45 19.22 22.29
N LEU A 228 1.52 19.98 22.46
CA LEU A 228 2.13 20.19 23.77
C LEU A 228 1.43 21.34 24.51
N GLU A 229 1.49 22.57 23.99
CA GLU A 229 1.00 23.78 24.67
C GLU A 229 -0.52 23.93 24.61
N HIS A 230 -1.15 23.79 23.45
CA HIS A 230 -2.58 24.03 23.25
C HIS A 230 -3.46 22.78 23.47
N TYR A 231 -2.86 21.63 23.77
CA TYR A 231 -3.59 20.40 24.04
C TYR A 231 -3.17 19.76 25.36
N LEU A 232 -1.98 19.15 25.47
CA LEU A 232 -1.57 18.44 26.69
C LEU A 232 -1.46 19.37 27.93
N ALA A 233 -0.88 20.56 27.77
CA ALA A 233 -0.77 21.53 28.86
C ALA A 233 -2.14 22.08 29.28
N TYR A 234 -3.11 22.15 28.37
CA TYR A 234 -4.49 22.54 28.70
C TYR A 234 -5.16 21.55 29.66
N TYR A 235 -4.70 20.30 29.70
CA TYR A 235 -5.12 19.29 30.68
C TYR A 235 -4.15 19.12 31.86
N GLY A 236 -3.09 19.93 31.96
CA GLY A 236 -2.09 19.80 33.03
C GLY A 236 -1.26 18.51 32.94
N LEU A 237 -1.19 17.89 31.76
CA LEU A 237 -0.55 16.58 31.56
C LEU A 237 0.96 16.68 31.32
N ILE A 238 1.42 17.86 30.90
CA ILE A 238 2.84 18.15 30.79
C ILE A 238 3.16 19.45 31.53
N GLY A 239 4.37 19.54 32.07
CA GLY A 239 4.95 20.80 32.48
C GLY A 239 5.54 21.49 31.26
N VAL A 240 5.09 22.72 30.99
CA VAL A 240 5.77 23.64 30.08
C VAL A 240 6.28 24.77 30.95
N LYS A 241 7.55 24.70 31.39
CA LYS A 241 8.13 25.78 32.17
C LYS A 241 8.53 26.93 31.23
N PRO A 242 8.22 28.19 31.55
CA PRO A 242 8.79 29.32 30.86
C PRO A 242 10.32 29.26 30.95
N ASN A 243 11.02 29.45 29.83
CA ASN A 243 12.48 29.37 29.78
C ASN A 243 13.13 30.28 30.82
N ALA A 244 14.05 29.72 31.61
CA ALA A 244 15.05 30.51 32.32
C ALA A 244 16.11 31.14 31.38
N GLY A 245 16.17 30.72 30.11
CA GLY A 245 17.23 31.06 29.15
C GLY A 245 16.87 32.08 28.04
N GLY A 246 15.72 32.76 28.11
CA GLY A 246 15.32 33.77 27.12
C GLY A 246 14.44 33.27 25.97
N PRO A 247 14.12 34.12 24.99
CA PRO A 247 13.04 33.91 24.01
C PRO A 247 13.31 32.86 22.92
N TYR A 248 14.52 32.28 22.86
CA TYR A 248 14.96 31.38 21.77
C TYR A 248 15.21 29.93 22.17
N HIS A 249 14.99 29.54 23.42
CA HIS A 249 15.07 28.13 23.82
C HIS A 249 13.69 27.44 23.69
N SER A 250 13.62 26.17 23.33
CA SER A 250 12.37 25.43 23.48
C SER A 250 12.18 25.10 24.96
N PRO A 251 10.99 25.37 25.55
CA PRO A 251 10.70 24.93 26.91
C PRO A 251 10.88 23.42 26.99
N GLY A 252 11.44 22.97 28.11
CA GLY A 252 11.56 21.56 28.39
C GLY A 252 10.17 20.95 28.62
N VAL A 253 9.96 19.78 28.03
CA VAL A 253 8.71 19.02 28.05
C VAL A 253 8.92 17.83 28.99
N GLY A 254 8.12 17.78 30.06
CA GLY A 254 8.11 16.66 31.00
C GLY A 254 6.68 16.30 31.38
N THR A 255 6.38 15.02 31.48
CA THR A 255 5.07 14.51 31.92
C THR A 255 4.85 14.81 33.40
N THR A 256 3.62 15.22 33.74
CA THR A 256 3.24 15.43 35.14
C THR A 256 2.85 14.12 35.80
N ILE A 257 2.72 14.15 37.13
CA ILE A 257 2.14 13.05 37.91
C ILE A 257 0.74 12.71 37.40
N ALA A 258 -0.04 13.70 36.95
CA ALA A 258 -1.36 13.49 36.38
C ALA A 258 -1.31 12.60 35.13
N PHE A 259 -0.41 12.89 34.19
CA PHE A 259 -0.23 12.07 32.98
C PHE A 259 0.15 10.63 33.33
N ARG A 260 1.06 10.43 34.27
CA ARG A 260 1.51 9.08 34.67
C ARG A 260 0.46 8.28 35.44
N LYS A 261 -0.50 8.94 36.09
CA LYS A 261 -1.67 8.28 36.70
C LYS A 261 -2.73 7.92 35.67
N LEU A 262 -2.91 8.78 34.67
CA LEU A 262 -3.97 8.66 33.68
C LEU A 262 -3.60 7.72 32.53
N PHE A 263 -2.34 7.71 32.08
CA PHE A 263 -1.90 6.94 30.92
C PHE A 263 -0.88 5.89 31.33
N TYR A 264 -1.01 4.70 30.74
CA TYR A 264 -0.06 3.60 30.94
C TYR A 264 0.16 2.81 29.65
N LEU A 265 1.24 2.03 29.63
CA LEU A 265 1.56 1.11 28.54
C LEU A 265 1.02 -0.27 28.87
N ASP A 266 0.05 -0.74 28.10
CA ASP A 266 -0.42 -2.12 28.13
C ASP A 266 0.38 -2.95 27.12
N ARG A 267 1.54 -3.46 27.57
CA ARG A 267 2.43 -4.26 26.72
C ARG A 267 1.81 -5.58 26.25
N GLY A 268 0.74 -6.03 26.91
CA GLY A 268 -0.03 -7.21 26.53
C GLY A 268 -1.23 -6.89 25.64
N ALA A 269 -1.40 -5.64 25.21
CA ALA A 269 -2.50 -5.23 24.36
C ALA A 269 -2.48 -5.99 23.03
N ALA A 270 -3.37 -6.97 22.92
CA ALA A 270 -3.75 -7.64 21.69
C ALA A 270 -5.10 -7.08 21.22
N PRO A 271 -5.34 -7.02 19.91
CA PRO A 271 -6.69 -6.78 19.41
C PRO A 271 -7.60 -7.92 19.87
N ASP A 272 -8.89 -7.64 20.00
CA ASP A 272 -9.85 -8.74 20.10
C ASP A 272 -9.78 -9.54 18.79
N PRO A 273 -9.96 -10.87 18.83
CA PRO A 273 -10.04 -11.66 17.61
C PRO A 273 -11.19 -11.13 16.75
N PRO A 274 -11.03 -11.08 15.42
CA PRO A 274 -12.10 -10.66 14.52
C PRO A 274 -13.35 -11.51 14.76
N THR A 275 -14.49 -10.85 14.78
CA THR A 275 -15.81 -11.50 14.91
C THR A 275 -16.07 -12.44 13.74
N GLU A 276 -16.98 -13.41 13.90
CA GLU A 276 -17.39 -14.28 12.79
C GLU A 276 -17.93 -13.47 11.60
N GLU A 277 -18.62 -12.36 11.87
CA GLU A 277 -19.15 -11.45 10.84
C GLU A 277 -18.02 -10.75 10.07
N GLU A 278 -17.00 -10.23 10.78
CA GLU A 278 -15.82 -9.61 10.14
C GLU A 278 -15.01 -10.62 9.34
N ASN A 279 -14.86 -11.86 9.83
CA ASN A 279 -14.20 -12.92 9.09
C ASN A 279 -14.98 -13.31 7.84
N TYR A 280 -16.30 -13.40 7.91
CA TYR A 280 -17.16 -13.67 6.76
C TYR A 280 -17.08 -12.54 5.73
N GLU A 281 -17.15 -11.28 6.18
CA GLU A 281 -17.02 -10.12 5.31
C GLU A 281 -15.64 -10.07 4.65
N ARG A 282 -14.57 -10.39 5.38
CA ARG A 282 -13.22 -10.52 4.81
C ARG A 282 -13.17 -11.57 3.72
N GLN A 283 -13.64 -12.79 4.01
CA GLN A 283 -13.64 -13.89 3.03
C GLN A 283 -14.44 -13.54 1.78
N LEU A 284 -15.62 -12.93 1.96
CA LEU A 284 -16.47 -12.49 0.86
C LEU A 284 -15.74 -11.46 -0.02
N ARG A 285 -15.09 -10.47 0.59
CA ARG A 285 -14.39 -9.41 -0.14
C ARG A 285 -13.14 -9.90 -0.84
N THR A 286 -12.33 -10.72 -0.18
CA THR A 286 -11.17 -11.35 -0.81
C THR A 286 -11.62 -12.22 -1.98
N ALA A 287 -12.68 -13.03 -1.83
CA ALA A 287 -13.19 -13.85 -2.93
C ALA A 287 -13.74 -13.01 -4.10
N LEU A 288 -14.43 -11.90 -3.82
CA LEU A 288 -14.91 -10.98 -4.86
C LEU A 288 -13.75 -10.29 -5.58
N PHE A 289 -12.74 -9.85 -4.84
CA PHE A 289 -11.54 -9.24 -5.39
C PHE A 289 -10.72 -10.24 -6.22
N ASP A 290 -10.55 -11.46 -5.74
CA ASP A 290 -9.87 -12.54 -6.47
C ASP A 290 -10.59 -12.90 -7.78
N ALA A 291 -11.93 -12.93 -7.74
CA ALA A 291 -12.74 -13.14 -8.93
C ALA A 291 -12.64 -11.97 -9.92
N GLU A 292 -12.54 -10.74 -9.43
CA GLU A 292 -12.34 -9.53 -10.24
C GLU A 292 -10.95 -9.52 -10.90
N MET A 293 -9.90 -9.90 -10.16
CA MET A 293 -8.50 -9.85 -10.59
C MET A 293 -8.02 -11.10 -11.30
N GLY A 294 -8.82 -12.18 -11.31
CA GLY A 294 -8.42 -13.47 -11.87
C GLY A 294 -7.22 -14.12 -11.16
N SER A 295 -6.93 -13.74 -9.92
CA SER A 295 -5.80 -14.22 -9.12
C SER A 295 -6.23 -14.61 -7.71
N GLN A 296 -5.38 -15.33 -6.97
CA GLN A 296 -5.63 -15.68 -5.57
C GLN A 296 -4.82 -14.76 -4.66
N SER A 297 -5.51 -13.99 -3.82
CA SER A 297 -4.88 -13.10 -2.85
C SER A 297 -4.73 -13.79 -1.50
N TYR A 298 -3.55 -13.66 -0.89
CA TYR A 298 -3.33 -14.07 0.49
C TYR A 298 -3.21 -12.84 1.38
N THR A 299 -4.18 -12.66 2.28
CA THR A 299 -4.21 -11.55 3.24
C THR A 299 -4.34 -12.10 4.65
N SER A 300 -3.60 -11.52 5.60
CA SER A 300 -3.62 -11.98 7.00
C SER A 300 -5.02 -11.85 7.63
N ASP A 301 -5.39 -12.84 8.44
CA ASP A 301 -6.62 -12.83 9.24
C ASP A 301 -6.61 -11.74 10.34
N GLU A 302 -5.45 -11.16 10.63
CA GLU A 302 -5.33 -10.06 11.59
C GLU A 302 -5.39 -8.68 10.94
N LEU A 303 -5.43 -8.62 9.59
CA LEU A 303 -5.51 -7.36 8.87
C LEU A 303 -6.89 -6.70 9.07
N PRO A 304 -6.95 -5.44 9.52
CA PRO A 304 -8.21 -4.70 9.61
C PRO A 304 -8.90 -4.61 8.25
N LEU A 305 -10.24 -4.71 8.20
CA LEU A 305 -11.02 -4.65 6.96
C LEU A 305 -10.76 -3.36 6.17
N GLU A 306 -10.57 -2.22 6.84
CA GLU A 306 -10.25 -0.95 6.20
C GLU A 306 -8.89 -0.98 5.45
N MET A 307 -7.90 -1.69 6.00
CA MET A 307 -6.61 -1.86 5.34
C MET A 307 -6.71 -2.82 4.16
N LEU A 308 -7.52 -3.87 4.29
CA LEU A 308 -7.80 -4.78 3.18
C LEU A 308 -8.48 -4.02 2.02
N GLU A 309 -9.49 -3.19 2.31
CA GLU A 309 -10.13 -2.33 1.31
C GLU A 309 -9.13 -1.40 0.64
N ALA A 310 -8.35 -0.66 1.44
CA ALA A 310 -7.39 0.31 0.91
C ALA A 310 -6.34 -0.37 0.01
N PHE A 311 -5.87 -1.56 0.39
CA PHE A 311 -4.96 -2.35 -0.42
C PHE A 311 -5.61 -2.81 -1.73
N GLN A 312 -6.80 -3.41 -1.67
CA GLN A 312 -7.53 -3.88 -2.85
C GLN A 312 -7.87 -2.72 -3.81
N GLU A 313 -8.28 -1.58 -3.28
CA GLU A 313 -8.57 -0.38 -4.06
C GLU A 313 -7.31 0.19 -4.72
N GLN A 314 -6.18 0.18 -4.01
CA GLN A 314 -4.91 0.58 -4.59
C GLN A 314 -4.50 -0.34 -5.75
N VAL A 315 -4.74 -1.65 -5.63
CA VAL A 315 -4.52 -2.61 -6.72
C VAL A 315 -5.47 -2.33 -7.89
N ARG A 316 -6.77 -2.12 -7.65
CA ARG A 316 -7.72 -1.73 -8.71
C ARG A 316 -7.28 -0.48 -9.46
N GLN A 317 -6.93 0.58 -8.72
CA GLN A 317 -6.48 1.83 -9.32
C GLN A 317 -5.19 1.65 -10.12
N PHE A 318 -4.30 0.75 -9.68
CA PHE A 318 -3.09 0.41 -10.40
C PHE A 318 -3.41 -0.32 -11.71
N GLU A 319 -4.29 -1.32 -11.68
CA GLU A 319 -4.75 -2.07 -12.86
C GLU A 319 -5.51 -1.16 -13.85
N GLU A 320 -6.43 -0.31 -13.36
CA GLU A 320 -7.16 0.67 -14.18
C GLU A 320 -6.22 1.71 -14.81
N GLN A 321 -5.19 2.15 -14.08
CA GLN A 321 -4.16 3.04 -14.62
C GLN A 321 -3.29 2.33 -15.65
N GLN A 322 -2.99 1.04 -15.48
CA GLN A 322 -2.27 0.26 -16.47
C GLN A 322 -3.08 0.02 -17.75
N ALA A 323 -4.38 -0.25 -17.63
CA ALA A 323 -5.26 -0.48 -18.78
C ALA A 323 -5.51 0.78 -19.63
N ALA A 324 -5.25 1.97 -19.08
CA ALA A 324 -5.56 3.26 -19.72
C ALA A 324 -4.35 4.05 -20.25
N GLN A 325 -3.11 3.57 -20.05
CA GLN A 325 -1.89 4.28 -20.45
C GLN A 325 -1.24 3.70 -21.71
N ASP A 326 -0.63 4.58 -22.51
CA ASP A 326 0.21 4.18 -23.65
C ASP A 326 1.40 3.35 -23.16
N THR A 327 1.61 2.19 -23.75
CA THR A 327 2.78 1.33 -23.49
C THR A 327 4.03 1.93 -24.11
N VAL A 328 5.19 1.62 -23.53
CA VAL A 328 6.51 1.94 -24.08
C VAL A 328 7.40 0.71 -24.03
N THR A 329 8.37 0.60 -24.94
CA THR A 329 9.38 -0.46 -24.84
C THR A 329 10.34 -0.16 -23.69
N VAL A 330 10.82 -1.19 -23.00
CA VAL A 330 11.84 -1.06 -21.95
C VAL A 330 13.08 -0.31 -22.47
N ARG A 331 13.47 -0.53 -23.73
CA ARG A 331 14.57 0.18 -24.41
C ARG A 331 14.39 1.69 -24.40
N SER A 332 13.18 2.19 -24.63
CA SER A 332 12.90 3.62 -24.70
C SER A 332 13.18 4.34 -23.36
N LEU A 333 13.04 3.64 -22.23
CA LEU A 333 13.32 4.19 -20.90
C LEU A 333 14.80 4.45 -20.67
N LEU A 334 15.69 3.73 -21.37
CA LEU A 334 17.14 3.86 -21.23
C LEU A 334 17.73 5.04 -22.02
N GLY A 335 16.92 5.74 -22.83
CA GLY A 335 17.36 6.87 -23.64
C GLY A 335 18.48 6.50 -24.62
N ASP A 336 19.49 7.36 -24.75
CA ASP A 336 20.60 7.20 -25.72
C ASP A 336 21.73 6.28 -25.21
N MET A 337 21.45 5.38 -24.26
CA MET A 337 22.45 4.47 -23.74
C MET A 337 22.98 3.56 -24.87
N PRO A 338 24.31 3.47 -25.09
CA PRO A 338 24.86 2.56 -26.09
C PRO A 338 24.73 1.12 -25.60
N ILE A 339 24.10 0.27 -26.42
CA ILE A 339 23.85 -1.15 -26.15
C ILE A 339 24.52 -1.95 -27.28
N LEU A 340 25.31 -2.95 -26.94
CA LEU A 340 26.02 -3.78 -27.92
C LEU A 340 25.07 -4.84 -28.47
N LEU A 341 25.24 -5.19 -29.75
CA LEU A 341 24.53 -6.33 -30.32
C LEU A 341 25.08 -7.64 -29.72
N PRO A 342 24.23 -8.64 -29.48
CA PRO A 342 24.63 -10.01 -29.12
C PRO A 342 25.82 -10.54 -29.92
N SER A 343 25.81 -10.33 -31.25
CA SER A 343 26.86 -10.77 -32.17
C SER A 343 28.23 -10.14 -31.91
N ASP A 344 28.27 -8.97 -31.27
CA ASP A 344 29.48 -8.22 -30.97
C ASP A 344 30.09 -8.59 -29.60
N ILE A 345 29.45 -9.49 -28.84
CA ILE A 345 29.96 -9.98 -27.56
C ILE A 345 30.85 -11.22 -27.78
N PRO A 346 32.17 -11.12 -27.59
CA PRO A 346 33.10 -12.19 -27.95
C PRO A 346 33.12 -13.32 -26.90
N ASP A 347 32.87 -13.02 -25.62
CA ASP A 347 33.03 -13.99 -24.51
C ASP A 347 32.08 -13.72 -23.33
N ASN A 348 31.99 -14.71 -22.42
CA ASN A 348 31.12 -14.66 -21.24
C ASN A 348 31.56 -13.58 -20.22
N GLN A 349 32.82 -13.14 -20.21
CA GLN A 349 33.27 -12.07 -19.30
C GLN A 349 32.71 -10.73 -19.72
N ILE A 350 32.73 -10.44 -21.03
CA ILE A 350 32.12 -9.25 -21.60
C ILE A 350 30.60 -9.33 -21.47
N ALA A 351 29.98 -10.48 -21.74
CA ALA A 351 28.54 -10.69 -21.54
C ALA A 351 28.10 -10.36 -20.11
N THR A 352 28.80 -10.90 -19.10
CA THR A 352 28.53 -10.63 -17.68
C THR A 352 28.63 -9.13 -17.36
N ARG A 353 29.64 -8.44 -17.90
CA ARG A 353 29.86 -7.01 -17.66
C ARG A 353 28.75 -6.18 -18.28
N GLU A 354 28.38 -6.45 -19.52
CA GLU A 354 27.34 -5.70 -20.23
C GLU A 354 25.95 -5.99 -19.68
N ALA A 355 25.66 -7.24 -19.30
CA ALA A 355 24.42 -7.62 -18.62
C ALA A 355 24.27 -6.83 -17.31
N ARG A 356 25.30 -6.81 -16.46
CA ARG A 356 25.29 -6.02 -15.22
C ARG A 356 25.08 -4.53 -15.50
N ARG A 357 25.79 -3.98 -16.48
CA ARG A 357 25.68 -2.56 -16.86
C ARG A 357 24.24 -2.23 -17.28
N LEU A 358 23.59 -3.13 -18.00
CA LEU A 358 22.21 -2.97 -18.46
C LEU A 358 21.21 -3.09 -17.31
N THR A 359 21.35 -4.11 -16.45
CA THR A 359 20.51 -4.28 -15.25
C THR A 359 20.59 -3.07 -14.32
N GLU A 360 21.80 -2.57 -14.02
CA GLU A 360 21.97 -1.37 -13.19
C GLU A 360 21.33 -0.11 -13.81
N ALA A 361 21.30 -0.01 -15.14
CA ALA A 361 20.64 1.10 -15.83
C ALA A 361 19.12 0.99 -15.74
N LEU A 362 18.58 -0.22 -15.90
CA LEU A 362 17.16 -0.54 -15.74
C LEU A 362 16.66 -0.21 -14.32
N GLU A 363 17.43 -0.56 -13.29
CA GLU A 363 17.07 -0.24 -11.90
C GLU A 363 16.95 1.27 -11.65
N ARG A 364 17.80 2.09 -12.29
CA ARG A 364 17.76 3.56 -12.16
C ARG A 364 16.53 4.17 -12.78
N VAL A 365 15.97 3.54 -13.82
CA VAL A 365 14.72 3.96 -14.46
C VAL A 365 13.49 3.28 -13.86
N GLY A 366 13.67 2.59 -12.73
CA GLY A 366 12.58 2.01 -11.95
C GLY A 366 12.16 0.60 -12.38
N ILE A 367 12.96 -0.09 -13.21
CA ILE A 367 12.71 -1.47 -13.61
C ILE A 367 13.58 -2.42 -12.77
N LEU A 368 12.95 -3.33 -12.04
CA LEU A 368 13.61 -4.36 -11.25
C LEU A 368 13.47 -5.71 -11.96
N LEU A 369 14.58 -6.41 -12.16
CA LEU A 369 14.56 -7.76 -12.70
C LEU A 369 14.58 -8.77 -11.56
N VAL A 370 13.66 -9.75 -11.61
CA VAL A 370 13.66 -10.86 -10.66
C VAL A 370 14.64 -11.92 -11.16
N GLU A 371 15.83 -11.97 -10.57
CA GLU A 371 16.98 -12.74 -11.10
C GLU A 371 16.94 -14.26 -10.84
N ASP A 372 15.90 -14.80 -10.21
CA ASP A 372 15.96 -16.17 -9.69
C ASP A 372 16.06 -17.25 -10.79
N GLU A 373 15.37 -17.05 -11.92
CA GLU A 373 15.42 -17.96 -13.08
C GLU A 373 16.61 -17.64 -14.01
N ALA A 374 17.02 -16.37 -14.07
CA ALA A 374 18.15 -15.92 -14.89
C ALA A 374 19.51 -16.48 -14.43
N LYS A 375 19.63 -16.91 -13.17
CA LYS A 375 20.84 -17.54 -12.61
C LYS A 375 21.17 -18.90 -13.24
N GLU A 376 20.22 -19.53 -13.92
CA GLU A 376 20.41 -20.82 -14.58
C GLU A 376 20.95 -20.70 -16.00
N LEU A 377 21.00 -19.48 -16.56
CA LEU A 377 21.50 -19.22 -17.91
C LEU A 377 23.01 -18.95 -17.93
N GLU A 378 23.66 -19.36 -19.02
CA GLU A 378 25.03 -18.91 -19.28
C GLU A 378 25.05 -17.40 -19.54
N PRO A 379 26.15 -16.68 -19.21
CA PRO A 379 26.18 -15.22 -19.29
C PRO A 379 25.85 -14.62 -20.66
N LYS A 380 26.15 -15.33 -21.75
CA LYS A 380 25.80 -14.91 -23.11
C LYS A 380 24.30 -15.06 -23.37
N ASP A 381 23.72 -16.19 -23.02
CA ASP A 381 22.28 -16.44 -23.18
C ASP A 381 21.46 -15.46 -22.34
N TYR A 382 21.93 -15.13 -21.14
CA TYR A 382 21.30 -14.10 -20.33
C TYR A 382 21.37 -12.71 -20.98
N TYR A 383 22.52 -12.34 -21.56
CA TYR A 383 22.62 -11.08 -22.30
C TYR A 383 21.72 -11.04 -23.52
N ASP A 384 21.60 -12.16 -24.23
CA ASP A 384 20.75 -12.29 -25.41
C ASP A 384 19.27 -12.15 -25.04
N TYR A 385 18.84 -12.75 -23.91
CA TYR A 385 17.51 -12.50 -23.33
C TYR A 385 17.29 -11.01 -23.04
N LEU A 386 18.23 -10.38 -22.34
CA LEU A 386 18.10 -8.95 -22.01
C LEU A 386 17.98 -8.11 -23.28
N HIS A 387 18.81 -8.40 -24.29
CA HIS A 387 18.87 -7.60 -25.50
C HIS A 387 17.68 -7.80 -26.44
N ASN A 388 17.32 -9.05 -26.72
CA ASN A 388 16.39 -9.41 -27.80
C ASN A 388 14.94 -9.53 -27.33
N LEU A 389 14.72 -9.82 -26.05
CA LEU A 389 13.38 -10.01 -25.50
C LEU A 389 13.03 -8.84 -24.57
N LEU A 390 13.78 -8.68 -23.48
CA LEU A 390 13.43 -7.71 -22.44
C LEU A 390 13.42 -6.27 -22.95
N LEU A 391 14.43 -5.85 -23.72
CA LEU A 391 14.50 -4.45 -24.18
C LEU A 391 13.34 -4.07 -25.09
N ASP A 392 12.84 -5.01 -25.89
CA ASP A 392 11.75 -4.74 -26.82
C ASP A 392 10.38 -5.08 -26.22
N PHE A 393 10.35 -5.60 -24.98
CA PHE A 393 9.13 -5.83 -24.22
C PHE A 393 8.41 -4.52 -23.92
N GLU A 394 7.10 -4.49 -24.17
CA GLU A 394 6.26 -3.33 -23.90
C GLU A 394 5.72 -3.34 -22.47
N ILE A 395 5.84 -2.20 -21.82
CA ILE A 395 5.39 -1.99 -20.45
C ILE A 395 4.69 -0.64 -20.32
N VAL A 396 3.80 -0.56 -19.32
CA VAL A 396 3.38 0.72 -18.79
C VAL A 396 4.54 1.27 -17.94
N PRO A 397 5.01 2.51 -18.19
CA PRO A 397 6.11 3.10 -17.44
C PRO A 397 5.80 3.15 -15.94
N PRO A 398 6.76 2.83 -15.05
CA PRO A 398 6.54 2.95 -13.62
C PRO A 398 6.27 4.42 -13.22
N PRO A 399 5.22 4.72 -12.42
CA PRO A 399 4.97 6.04 -11.88
C PRO A 399 6.19 6.63 -11.14
N PRO A 400 6.38 7.97 -11.12
CA PRO A 400 7.52 8.59 -10.44
C PRO A 400 7.64 8.16 -8.98
N GLY A 401 8.81 7.62 -8.60
CA GLY A 401 9.09 7.14 -7.24
C GLY A 401 8.64 5.71 -6.93
N SER A 402 8.04 5.01 -7.91
CA SER A 402 7.71 3.58 -7.82
C SER A 402 8.70 2.73 -8.63
N ARG A 403 8.62 1.40 -8.48
CA ARG A 403 9.41 0.45 -9.26
C ARG A 403 8.49 -0.63 -9.83
N ARG A 404 8.75 -1.07 -11.06
CA ARG A 404 8.08 -2.21 -11.71
C ARG A 404 9.02 -3.41 -11.69
N ALA A 405 8.58 -4.51 -11.11
CA ALA A 405 9.29 -5.78 -11.21
C ALA A 405 8.87 -6.49 -12.50
N LEU A 406 9.84 -7.02 -13.24
CA LEU A 406 9.63 -7.88 -14.39
C LEU A 406 10.29 -9.23 -14.10
N SER A 407 9.51 -10.30 -14.27
CA SER A 407 10.04 -11.66 -14.13
C SER A 407 10.50 -12.22 -15.47
N PHE A 408 11.48 -13.13 -15.44
CA PHE A 408 11.98 -13.80 -16.64
C PHE A 408 10.85 -14.54 -17.37
N SER A 409 10.09 -15.36 -16.65
CA SER A 409 8.93 -16.07 -17.19
C SER A 409 7.87 -15.16 -17.83
N GLU A 410 7.53 -14.01 -17.21
CA GLU A 410 6.57 -13.06 -17.78
C GLU A 410 7.00 -12.58 -19.17
N VAL A 411 8.25 -12.13 -19.30
CA VAL A 411 8.78 -11.61 -20.56
C VAL A 411 8.87 -12.70 -21.61
N VAL A 412 9.36 -13.89 -21.24
CA VAL A 412 9.50 -15.02 -22.17
C VAL A 412 8.13 -15.46 -22.68
N ILE A 413 7.17 -15.72 -21.78
CA ILE A 413 5.82 -16.18 -22.15
C ILE A 413 5.12 -15.16 -23.06
N ALA A 414 5.21 -13.88 -22.71
CA ALA A 414 4.58 -12.82 -23.51
C ALA A 414 5.28 -12.57 -24.85
N SER A 415 6.55 -12.96 -24.97
CA SER A 415 7.32 -12.85 -26.22
C SER A 415 7.31 -14.13 -27.06
N MET A 416 6.72 -15.23 -26.57
CA MET A 416 6.53 -16.45 -27.37
C MET A 416 5.50 -16.18 -28.46
N ASP A 417 5.86 -16.46 -29.71
CA ASP A 417 4.90 -16.45 -30.81
C ASP A 417 3.85 -17.55 -30.55
N PRO A 418 2.55 -17.22 -30.43
CA PRO A 418 1.50 -18.22 -30.18
C PRO A 418 1.46 -19.29 -31.27
N ILE A 419 1.91 -18.99 -32.50
CA ILE A 419 2.01 -19.95 -33.59
C ILE A 419 3.18 -20.91 -33.39
N GLU A 420 4.33 -20.43 -32.92
CA GLU A 420 5.49 -21.28 -32.62
C GLU A 420 5.21 -22.20 -31.43
N ALA A 421 4.63 -21.66 -30.35
CA ALA A 421 4.19 -22.45 -29.20
C ALA A 421 3.17 -23.53 -29.60
N LEU A 422 2.22 -23.19 -30.47
CA LEU A 422 1.23 -24.14 -31.00
C LEU A 422 1.87 -25.21 -31.90
N THR A 423 2.91 -24.84 -32.67
CA THR A 423 3.70 -25.76 -33.50
C THR A 423 4.40 -26.81 -32.64
N GLU A 424 5.10 -26.37 -31.60
CA GLU A 424 5.78 -27.28 -30.67
C GLU A 424 4.79 -28.19 -29.94
N HIS A 425 3.69 -27.62 -29.43
CA HIS A 425 2.66 -28.40 -28.74
C HIS A 425 2.02 -29.45 -29.65
N PHE A 426 1.79 -29.12 -30.93
CA PHE A 426 1.30 -30.08 -31.91
C PHE A 426 2.30 -31.23 -32.13
N LEU A 427 3.58 -30.94 -32.34
CA LEU A 427 4.62 -31.95 -32.58
C LEU A 427 4.81 -32.89 -31.38
N LEU A 428 4.91 -32.32 -30.17
CA LEU A 428 5.02 -33.09 -28.94
C LEU A 428 3.79 -33.99 -28.74
N SER A 429 2.59 -33.46 -28.98
CA SER A 429 1.35 -34.23 -28.90
C SER A 429 1.24 -35.32 -29.96
N LEU A 430 1.81 -35.09 -31.15
CA LEU A 430 1.84 -36.06 -32.22
C LEU A 430 2.77 -37.24 -31.91
N PHE A 431 3.95 -36.96 -31.36
CA PHE A 431 5.00 -37.96 -31.09
C PHE A 431 4.73 -38.78 -29.82
N ARG A 432 3.99 -38.24 -28.86
CA ARG A 432 3.63 -38.96 -27.64
C ARG A 432 2.51 -39.97 -27.85
N LEU A 433 2.89 -41.21 -28.16
CA LEU A 433 1.95 -42.30 -28.42
C LEU A 433 1.16 -42.77 -27.19
N ASP A 434 1.67 -42.52 -25.99
CA ASP A 434 1.12 -42.94 -24.69
C ASP A 434 -0.11 -42.13 -24.24
N VAL A 435 -0.30 -40.92 -24.77
CA VAL A 435 -1.41 -40.02 -24.42
C VAL A 435 -2.31 -39.73 -25.62
N PRO A 436 -3.63 -39.57 -25.45
CA PRO A 436 -4.52 -39.15 -26.53
C PRO A 436 -4.08 -37.83 -27.15
N PHE A 437 -4.21 -37.70 -28.47
CA PHE A 437 -3.96 -36.42 -29.14
C PHE A 437 -5.04 -35.40 -28.75
N PRO A 438 -4.68 -34.18 -28.32
CA PRO A 438 -5.64 -33.12 -27.96
C PRO A 438 -6.34 -32.59 -29.22
N VAL A 439 -7.60 -32.98 -29.40
CA VAL A 439 -8.41 -32.60 -30.58
C VAL A 439 -8.58 -31.09 -30.72
N ASP A 440 -8.49 -30.34 -29.63
CA ASP A 440 -8.67 -28.88 -29.63
C ASP A 440 -7.48 -28.15 -30.25
N LEU A 441 -6.33 -28.79 -30.49
CA LEU A 441 -5.27 -28.16 -31.30
C LEU A 441 -5.66 -28.02 -32.77
N LEU A 442 -6.64 -28.80 -33.24
CA LEU A 442 -7.05 -28.83 -34.64
C LEU A 442 -8.18 -27.84 -34.91
N ALA A 443 -8.13 -27.18 -36.07
CA ALA A 443 -9.18 -26.28 -36.54
C ALA A 443 -10.48 -27.04 -36.84
N THR A 444 -11.59 -26.32 -36.96
CA THR A 444 -12.89 -26.89 -37.34
C THR A 444 -12.84 -27.46 -38.77
N GLU A 445 -12.08 -26.83 -39.66
CA GLU A 445 -11.76 -27.31 -41.01
C GLU A 445 -10.24 -27.58 -41.16
N MET A 446 -9.91 -28.79 -41.60
CA MET A 446 -8.54 -29.30 -41.78
C MET A 446 -8.21 -29.48 -43.26
N ARG A 447 -6.95 -29.32 -43.66
CA ARG A 447 -6.50 -29.39 -45.05
C ARG A 447 -5.77 -30.70 -45.38
N LEU A 448 -6.52 -31.74 -45.68
CA LEU A 448 -5.96 -33.01 -46.13
C LEU A 448 -5.61 -32.97 -47.63
N ALA A 449 -4.32 -32.79 -47.94
CA ALA A 449 -3.81 -32.61 -49.30
C ALA A 449 -4.52 -31.45 -50.03
N ASN A 450 -5.25 -31.72 -51.12
CA ASN A 450 -5.96 -30.69 -51.89
C ASN A 450 -7.43 -30.52 -51.48
N ARG A 451 -7.85 -30.94 -50.28
CA ARG A 451 -9.26 -30.90 -49.84
C ARG A 451 -9.40 -30.42 -48.40
N LEU A 452 -10.41 -29.58 -48.16
CA LEU A 452 -10.87 -29.26 -46.81
C LEU A 452 -11.77 -30.39 -46.29
N VAL A 453 -11.53 -30.82 -45.07
CA VAL A 453 -12.26 -31.87 -44.38
C VAL A 453 -12.63 -31.43 -42.95
N PRO A 454 -13.73 -31.93 -42.36
CA PRO A 454 -14.06 -31.62 -40.97
C PRO A 454 -12.98 -32.09 -39.99
N ARG A 455 -12.81 -31.39 -38.85
CA ARG A 455 -11.88 -31.72 -37.76
C ARG A 455 -11.75 -33.21 -37.47
N GLN A 456 -12.88 -33.90 -37.33
CA GLN A 456 -12.90 -35.33 -37.03
C GLN A 456 -12.16 -36.18 -38.08
N ARG A 457 -12.27 -35.84 -39.37
CA ARG A 457 -11.56 -36.58 -40.42
C ARG A 457 -10.05 -36.30 -40.40
N GLY A 458 -9.64 -35.08 -40.06
CA GLY A 458 -8.23 -34.74 -39.85
C GLY A 458 -7.65 -35.51 -38.65
N LEU A 459 -8.39 -35.54 -37.54
CA LEU A 459 -8.03 -36.32 -36.36
C LEU A 459 -7.92 -37.82 -36.69
N ASP A 460 -8.89 -38.39 -37.41
CA ASP A 460 -8.84 -39.80 -37.81
C ASP A 460 -7.60 -40.10 -38.67
N HIS A 461 -7.22 -39.20 -39.57
CA HIS A 461 -6.01 -39.33 -40.39
C HIS A 461 -4.73 -39.35 -39.53
N LEU A 462 -4.60 -38.37 -38.64
CA LEU A 462 -3.49 -38.27 -37.69
C LEU A 462 -3.39 -39.51 -36.79
N LEU A 463 -4.50 -39.96 -36.22
CA LEU A 463 -4.53 -41.14 -35.36
C LEU A 463 -4.19 -42.42 -36.13
N ASN A 464 -4.60 -42.54 -37.40
CA ASN A 464 -4.20 -43.65 -38.25
C ASN A 464 -2.70 -43.63 -38.57
N TRP A 465 -2.11 -42.45 -38.74
CA TRP A 465 -0.66 -42.31 -38.85
C TRP A 465 0.04 -42.74 -37.55
N ARG A 466 -0.41 -42.27 -36.38
CA ARG A 466 0.14 -42.67 -35.07
C ARG A 466 0.12 -44.19 -34.86
N ARG A 467 -0.92 -44.89 -35.33
CA ARG A 467 -1.05 -46.36 -35.23
C ARG A 467 -0.01 -47.15 -36.03
N GLN A 468 0.67 -46.53 -36.99
CA GLN A 468 1.73 -47.18 -37.78
C GLN A 468 3.00 -47.39 -36.96
N TRP A 469 3.14 -46.68 -35.84
CA TRP A 469 4.36 -46.60 -35.06
C TRP A 469 4.16 -47.22 -33.68
N ARG A 470 5.14 -48.01 -33.25
CA ARG A 470 5.27 -48.53 -31.89
C ARG A 470 5.88 -47.50 -30.96
N GLU A 471 6.79 -46.69 -31.49
CA GLU A 471 7.58 -45.71 -30.76
C GLU A 471 7.95 -44.57 -31.72
N ILE A 472 7.93 -43.34 -31.22
CA ILE A 472 8.39 -42.14 -31.91
C ILE A 472 9.25 -41.35 -30.91
N VAL A 473 10.47 -41.00 -31.30
CA VAL A 473 11.41 -40.23 -30.49
C VAL A 473 11.81 -38.98 -31.26
N GLY A 474 11.41 -37.80 -30.77
CA GLY A 474 11.89 -36.53 -31.31
C GLY A 474 13.39 -36.38 -31.06
N LEU A 475 14.13 -35.94 -32.08
CA LEU A 475 15.59 -35.76 -32.04
C LEU A 475 15.98 -34.27 -32.08
N ALA A 476 15.31 -33.47 -32.91
CA ALA A 476 15.53 -32.02 -33.01
C ALA A 476 14.33 -31.31 -33.64
N PHE A 477 14.14 -30.03 -33.30
CA PHE A 477 13.21 -29.12 -33.95
C PHE A 477 13.82 -27.72 -33.97
N ASP A 478 13.80 -27.04 -35.12
CA ASP A 478 14.31 -25.68 -35.27
C ASP A 478 13.62 -24.93 -36.43
N VAL A 479 13.31 -23.65 -36.21
CA VAL A 479 12.51 -22.78 -37.08
C VAL A 479 13.43 -21.80 -37.83
N ILE A 480 13.12 -21.45 -39.08
CA ILE A 480 13.81 -20.33 -39.76
C ILE A 480 13.04 -19.05 -39.43
N ASP A 481 13.69 -18.06 -38.82
CA ASP A 481 13.24 -16.64 -38.75
C ASP A 481 11.71 -16.42 -38.77
N GLY A 482 10.99 -16.87 -37.74
CA GLY A 482 9.57 -16.55 -37.48
C GLY A 482 8.58 -16.77 -38.66
N PRO A 483 7.27 -16.54 -38.44
CA PRO A 483 6.32 -16.57 -39.55
C PRO A 483 6.55 -15.36 -40.48
N GLN A 484 6.80 -15.62 -41.76
CA GLN A 484 6.76 -14.60 -42.81
C GLN A 484 5.29 -14.24 -43.09
N VAL A 485 4.77 -13.19 -42.46
CA VAL A 485 3.39 -12.73 -42.69
C VAL A 485 3.39 -11.35 -43.33
N GLU A 486 2.64 -11.21 -44.42
CA GLU A 486 2.05 -9.92 -44.83
C GLU A 486 0.81 -9.68 -43.95
N PRO A 487 0.83 -8.75 -42.98
CA PRO A 487 -0.38 -8.43 -42.21
C PRO A 487 -1.44 -7.73 -43.09
N PRO A 488 -2.75 -7.88 -42.79
CA PRO A 488 -3.38 -8.71 -41.76
C PRO A 488 -4.24 -9.86 -42.35
N THR A 489 -4.03 -11.10 -41.88
CA THR A 489 -4.85 -12.26 -42.26
C THR A 489 -5.16 -13.18 -41.07
N ASP A 490 -6.39 -13.71 -41.00
CA ASP A 490 -6.83 -14.73 -40.02
C ASP A 490 -6.21 -16.13 -40.26
N ARG A 491 -5.18 -16.19 -41.11
CA ARG A 491 -4.45 -17.38 -41.49
C ARG A 491 -2.97 -17.09 -41.45
N GLN A 492 -2.20 -18.04 -40.93
CA GLN A 492 -0.75 -17.95 -40.88
C GLN A 492 -0.14 -19.29 -41.25
N ALA A 493 1.14 -19.27 -41.62
CA ALA A 493 1.93 -20.46 -41.83
C ALA A 493 3.34 -20.23 -41.29
N ILE A 494 3.92 -21.25 -40.67
CA ILE A 494 5.31 -21.26 -40.23
C ILE A 494 6.09 -22.28 -41.04
N GLN A 495 7.27 -21.90 -41.52
CA GLN A 495 8.21 -22.82 -42.16
C GLN A 495 9.35 -23.09 -41.19
N PHE A 496 9.66 -24.36 -40.97
CA PHE A 496 10.80 -24.78 -40.16
C PHE A 496 11.78 -25.55 -41.03
N TYR A 497 13.08 -25.34 -40.80
CA TYR A 497 14.10 -26.02 -41.61
C TYR A 497 14.45 -27.40 -41.09
N LEU A 498 14.18 -27.68 -39.82
CA LEU A 498 14.52 -28.94 -39.20
C LEU A 498 13.39 -29.44 -38.30
N VAL A 499 12.86 -30.61 -38.66
CA VAL A 499 12.32 -31.57 -37.71
C VAL A 499 13.06 -32.89 -37.93
N ALA A 500 13.55 -33.48 -36.84
CA ALA A 500 14.21 -34.77 -36.86
C ALA A 500 13.57 -35.69 -35.83
N TYR A 501 13.21 -36.91 -36.23
CA TYR A 501 12.63 -37.90 -35.32
C TYR A 501 12.90 -39.33 -35.79
N GLU A 502 13.10 -40.24 -34.83
CA GLU A 502 13.21 -41.69 -35.06
C GLU A 502 11.85 -42.34 -34.81
N VAL A 503 11.46 -43.26 -35.67
CA VAL A 503 10.27 -44.10 -35.48
C VAL A 503 10.61 -45.58 -35.49
N VAL A 504 9.77 -46.35 -34.81
CA VAL A 504 9.81 -47.81 -34.87
C VAL A 504 8.48 -48.32 -35.40
N ASN A 505 8.48 -49.03 -36.52
CA ASN A 505 7.25 -49.52 -37.14
C ASN A 505 6.53 -50.53 -36.24
N ALA A 506 5.21 -50.38 -36.09
CA ALA A 506 4.39 -51.25 -35.24
C ALA A 506 4.27 -52.69 -35.75
N ALA A 507 4.33 -52.90 -37.07
CA ALA A 507 4.20 -54.20 -37.70
C ALA A 507 5.56 -54.89 -37.95
N SER A 508 6.54 -54.17 -38.51
CA SER A 508 7.84 -54.75 -38.85
C SER A 508 8.89 -54.64 -37.72
N GLY A 509 8.74 -53.67 -36.82
CA GLY A 509 9.74 -53.37 -35.79
C GLY A 509 11.00 -52.69 -36.35
N GLU A 510 11.03 -52.35 -37.63
CA GLU A 510 12.14 -51.64 -38.27
C GLU A 510 12.21 -50.19 -37.79
N LYS A 511 13.45 -49.69 -37.69
CA LYS A 511 13.74 -48.31 -37.33
C LYS A 511 13.92 -47.46 -38.58
N GLU A 512 13.32 -46.29 -38.58
CA GLU A 512 13.46 -45.29 -39.64
C GLU A 512 13.69 -43.91 -38.99
N VAL A 513 14.49 -43.08 -39.64
CA VAL A 513 14.76 -41.70 -39.20
C VAL A 513 14.26 -40.75 -40.26
N PHE A 514 13.43 -39.80 -39.85
CA PHE A 514 12.95 -38.71 -40.68
C PHE A 514 13.66 -37.42 -40.28
N GLU A 515 14.18 -36.70 -41.28
CA GLU A 515 14.88 -35.43 -41.07
C GLU A 515 14.60 -34.49 -42.25
N GLY A 516 14.29 -33.23 -41.96
CA GLY A 516 14.19 -32.17 -42.96
C GLY A 516 13.24 -31.05 -42.54
N GLY A 517 13.01 -30.11 -43.45
CA GLY A 517 12.11 -28.99 -43.21
C GLY A 517 10.64 -29.31 -43.43
N GLY A 518 9.77 -28.44 -42.96
CA GLY A 518 8.33 -28.58 -43.09
C GLY A 518 7.58 -27.26 -42.97
N VAL A 519 6.27 -27.36 -43.09
CA VAL A 519 5.35 -26.23 -42.96
C VAL A 519 4.18 -26.63 -42.08
N MET A 520 3.75 -25.72 -41.21
CA MET A 520 2.48 -25.80 -40.52
C MET A 520 1.62 -24.59 -40.85
N GLU A 521 0.32 -24.82 -40.91
CA GLU A 521 -0.69 -23.81 -41.25
C GLU A 521 -1.70 -23.67 -40.13
N PHE A 522 -2.13 -22.43 -39.93
CA PHE A 522 -2.95 -22.02 -38.80
C PHE A 522 -4.09 -21.12 -39.26
N ILE A 523 -5.18 -21.17 -38.51
CA ILE A 523 -6.33 -20.28 -38.65
C ILE A 523 -6.77 -19.80 -37.28
N LEU A 524 -7.17 -18.53 -37.19
CA LEU A 524 -7.73 -17.94 -35.97
C LEU A 524 -9.23 -18.27 -35.92
N GLU A 525 -9.65 -19.11 -34.97
CA GLU A 525 -11.07 -19.44 -34.74
C GLU A 525 -11.53 -18.83 -33.41
N GLY A 526 -12.29 -17.73 -33.50
CA GLY A 526 -12.63 -16.94 -32.32
C GLY A 526 -11.41 -16.12 -31.87
N GLU A 527 -10.92 -16.38 -30.67
CA GLU A 527 -9.73 -15.73 -30.09
C GLU A 527 -8.53 -16.71 -29.98
N GLU A 528 -8.64 -17.93 -30.52
CA GLU A 528 -7.61 -18.96 -30.42
C GLU A 528 -7.09 -19.42 -31.79
N TRP A 529 -5.76 -19.53 -31.91
CA TRP A 529 -5.11 -20.13 -33.08
C TRP A 529 -5.27 -21.66 -33.07
N ARG A 530 -5.54 -22.23 -34.24
CA ARG A 530 -5.72 -23.67 -34.43
C ARG A 530 -4.94 -24.15 -35.64
N VAL A 531 -4.42 -25.37 -35.57
CA VAL A 531 -3.72 -26.03 -36.69
C VAL A 531 -4.74 -26.44 -37.75
N THR A 532 -4.59 -25.97 -38.98
CA THR A 532 -5.41 -26.39 -40.13
C THR A 532 -4.67 -27.38 -41.05
N GLY A 533 -3.33 -27.38 -41.06
CA GLY A 533 -2.55 -28.33 -41.84
C GLY A 533 -1.08 -28.43 -41.38
N ALA A 534 -0.42 -29.54 -41.69
CA ALA A 534 0.98 -29.77 -41.33
C ALA A 534 1.66 -30.71 -42.32
N GLN A 535 2.84 -30.37 -42.83
CA GLN A 535 3.59 -31.20 -43.76
C GLN A 535 5.08 -31.19 -43.43
N PHE A 536 5.66 -32.36 -43.24
CA PHE A 536 7.09 -32.58 -42.99
C PHE A 536 7.49 -34.02 -43.35
N PRO A 537 8.79 -34.38 -43.38
CA PRO A 537 9.21 -35.72 -43.80
C PRO A 537 8.50 -36.80 -42.99
N GLY A 538 7.81 -37.72 -43.67
CA GLY A 538 7.07 -38.80 -43.02
C GLY A 538 5.64 -38.47 -42.57
N PHE A 539 5.17 -37.21 -42.65
CA PHE A 539 3.82 -36.81 -42.22
C PHE A 539 3.19 -35.72 -43.10
N CYS A 540 1.90 -35.83 -43.36
CA CYS A 540 1.13 -34.81 -44.08
C CYS A 540 -0.31 -34.82 -43.57
N LEU A 541 -0.80 -33.66 -43.16
CA LEU A 541 -2.13 -33.43 -42.60
C LEU A 541 -2.79 -32.19 -43.21
#